data_AF-A0A2C9LN18-F1
#
_entry.id   AF-A0A2C9LN18-F1
#
_cell.length_a   1.000
_cell.length_b   1.000
_cell.length_c   1.000
_cell.angle_alpha   90.00
_cell.angle_beta   90.00
_cell.angle_gamma   90.00
#
_symmetry.space_group_name_H-M   'P 1'
#
loop_
_entity.id
_entity.type
_entity.pdbx_description
1 polymer ?
#
loop_
_entity_poly.entity_id
_entity_poly.type
_entity_poly.pdbx_seq_one_letter_code
_entity_poly.pdbx_strand_id
1 'polypeptide(L)'
;MALQPMEGFSRLQHIPPFRSLLSLLSPSLSVGLHTIDISHETHLSICIADPLYENSYFLCNIVYFHSVLFSESEEDFRVYEIEGLKKLTELKKSKRSLNQPSPPRSKTMPVDQDWTDVWPSASTFKWGTVPFPVRQGRILSSSENEGIVPSKYGNLELMKPPNFLHLTPSHIKKHCAVLKDFCTQWPQGLDTDEKCRRFFPLETKTSDYVFSAPSIRDDRARFASIKFYLSDLKLDYHARDKFIRLVGDRYNKKTDEVTFETGR
;
A
#
# COMPACT_ATOMS: atom_id res chain seq x y z
N MET A 1 26.48 41.95 -2.78
CA MET A 1 27.48 40.95 -3.21
C MET A 1 26.69 39.76 -3.72
N ALA A 2 26.65 39.60 -5.05
CA ALA A 2 25.76 38.67 -5.73
C ALA A 2 26.21 37.22 -5.54
N LEU A 3 25.29 36.32 -5.20
CA LEU A 3 25.51 34.87 -5.18
C LEU A 3 25.06 34.29 -6.51
N GLN A 4 25.99 33.65 -7.22
CA GLN A 4 25.70 32.87 -8.42
C GLN A 4 25.00 31.54 -8.05
N PRO A 5 24.11 31.02 -8.91
CA PRO A 5 23.49 29.72 -8.71
C PRO A 5 24.39 28.59 -9.25
N MET A 6 24.53 27.52 -8.48
CA MET A 6 25.21 26.28 -8.89
C MET A 6 24.29 25.49 -9.83
N GLU A 7 24.61 25.53 -11.13
CA GLU A 7 24.09 24.60 -12.12
C GLU A 7 24.80 23.26 -12.00
N GLY A 8 24.04 22.17 -11.95
CA GLY A 8 24.61 20.84 -12.13
C GLY A 8 23.73 19.75 -11.56
N PHE A 9 22.74 19.28 -12.33
CA PHE A 9 22.32 17.87 -12.37
C PHE A 9 21.36 17.71 -13.56
N SER A 10 21.92 17.46 -14.74
CA SER A 10 21.15 17.08 -15.93
C SER A 10 21.84 15.90 -16.60
N ARG A 11 21.47 14.69 -16.19
CA ARG A 11 21.64 13.44 -16.97
C ARG A 11 20.81 12.33 -16.34
N LEU A 12 19.54 12.24 -16.73
CA LEU A 12 18.78 10.99 -16.61
C LEU A 12 18.73 10.36 -18.00
N GLN A 13 19.39 9.21 -18.13
CA GLN A 13 19.34 8.37 -19.31
C GLN A 13 17.99 7.64 -19.36
N HIS A 14 17.44 7.60 -20.57
CA HIS A 14 16.20 6.96 -21.00
C HIS A 14 16.15 5.46 -20.62
N ILE A 15 15.06 5.02 -19.98
CA ILE A 15 14.71 3.60 -19.80
C ILE A 15 13.48 3.30 -20.68
N PRO A 16 13.49 2.29 -21.57
CA PRO A 16 12.36 1.98 -22.45
C PRO A 16 11.25 1.18 -21.72
N PRO A 17 9.99 1.26 -22.20
CA PRO A 17 8.83 0.66 -21.53
C PRO A 17 8.71 -0.85 -21.75
N PHE A 18 8.41 -1.57 -20.66
CA PHE A 18 8.04 -2.98 -20.62
C PHE A 18 6.81 -3.26 -21.49
N ARG A 19 6.98 -4.04 -22.55
CA ARG A 19 5.91 -4.76 -23.25
C ARG A 19 6.10 -6.27 -23.06
N SER A 20 4.95 -6.93 -22.91
CA SER A 20 4.65 -8.36 -23.13
C SER A 20 5.37 -9.41 -22.26
N LEU A 21 4.69 -9.83 -21.19
CA LEU A 21 4.70 -11.21 -20.69
C LEU A 21 3.26 -11.66 -20.38
N LEU A 22 2.45 -11.75 -21.44
CA LEU A 22 1.12 -12.37 -21.43
C LEU A 22 1.17 -13.56 -22.39
N SER A 23 1.90 -14.58 -21.97
CA SER A 23 1.90 -15.90 -22.61
C SER A 23 2.46 -16.88 -21.61
N LEU A 24 1.57 -17.57 -20.89
CA LEU A 24 1.76 -18.92 -20.32
C LEU A 24 0.57 -19.16 -19.40
N LEU A 25 -0.49 -19.73 -19.96
CA LEU A 25 -1.33 -20.78 -19.37
C LEU A 25 -2.49 -21.03 -20.36
N SER A 26 -2.45 -22.20 -21.00
CA SER A 26 -3.48 -22.69 -21.91
C SER A 26 -4.49 -23.58 -21.14
N PRO A 27 -5.61 -23.98 -21.79
CA PRO A 27 -6.89 -24.26 -21.16
C PRO A 27 -7.16 -25.75 -20.97
N SER A 28 -7.95 -26.10 -19.94
CA SER A 28 -8.75 -27.32 -19.94
C SER A 28 -9.77 -27.28 -18.80
N LEU A 29 -11.06 -27.20 -19.15
CA LEU A 29 -12.04 -28.25 -18.87
C LEU A 29 -13.44 -27.76 -19.26
N SER A 30 -14.08 -28.63 -20.03
CA SER A 30 -15.33 -28.47 -20.73
C SER A 30 -16.52 -28.91 -19.88
N VAL A 31 -17.62 -28.17 -20.04
CA VAL A 31 -19.02 -28.64 -20.12
C VAL A 31 -19.72 -29.03 -18.81
N GLY A 32 -20.91 -28.43 -18.64
CA GLY A 32 -21.94 -28.88 -17.72
C GLY A 32 -23.09 -27.88 -17.60
N LEU A 33 -23.85 -27.65 -18.67
CA LEU A 33 -25.19 -27.05 -18.56
C LEU A 33 -26.11 -28.11 -17.94
N HIS A 34 -26.65 -27.84 -16.75
CA HIS A 34 -27.84 -28.51 -16.26
C HIS A 34 -28.91 -27.46 -15.97
N THR A 35 -29.88 -27.37 -16.88
CA THR A 35 -31.24 -26.92 -16.60
C THR A 35 -31.86 -27.90 -15.62
N ILE A 36 -32.38 -27.38 -14.51
CA ILE A 36 -33.16 -28.15 -13.54
C ILE A 36 -34.48 -27.39 -13.34
N ASP A 37 -35.52 -27.90 -14.00
CA ASP A 37 -36.92 -27.67 -13.63
C ASP A 37 -37.20 -28.40 -12.33
N ILE A 38 -37.68 -27.70 -11.30
CA ILE A 38 -38.29 -28.32 -10.13
C ILE A 38 -39.64 -27.66 -9.86
N SER A 39 -40.66 -28.37 -10.32
CA SER A 39 -42.03 -28.35 -9.84
C SER A 39 -42.10 -28.71 -8.35
N HIS A 40 -42.97 -27.99 -7.64
CA HIS A 40 -43.65 -28.34 -6.39
C HIS A 40 -42.84 -28.94 -5.21
N GLU A 41 -42.89 -28.19 -4.11
CA GLU A 41 -42.82 -28.68 -2.72
C GLU A 41 -41.57 -29.45 -2.31
N THR A 42 -40.54 -28.71 -1.89
CA THR A 42 -39.60 -29.20 -0.88
C THR A 42 -39.22 -28.07 0.09
N HIS A 43 -39.32 -28.39 1.38
CA HIS A 43 -38.94 -27.53 2.50
C HIS A 43 -37.48 -27.09 2.40
N LEU A 44 -37.22 -25.78 2.30
CA LEU A 44 -35.88 -25.21 2.42
C LEU A 44 -35.64 -24.77 3.86
N SER A 45 -34.78 -25.52 4.57
CA SER A 45 -34.11 -25.07 5.78
C SER A 45 -32.77 -24.46 5.38
N ILE A 46 -32.63 -23.13 5.46
CA ILE A 46 -31.35 -22.45 5.24
C ILE A 46 -30.61 -22.44 6.58
N CYS A 47 -29.57 -23.27 6.70
CA CYS A 47 -28.59 -23.19 7.79
C CYS A 47 -27.41 -22.33 7.33
N ILE A 48 -27.22 -21.16 7.92
CA ILE A 48 -25.96 -20.41 7.78
C ILE A 48 -25.00 -20.95 8.85
N ALA A 49 -23.90 -21.53 8.40
CA ALA A 49 -22.81 -21.95 9.28
C ALA A 49 -21.77 -20.83 9.35
N ASP A 50 -21.71 -20.13 10.49
CA ASP A 50 -20.56 -19.29 10.86
C ASP A 50 -19.54 -20.17 11.62
N PRO A 51 -18.26 -20.23 11.21
CA PRO A 51 -17.32 -21.23 11.74
C PRO A 51 -16.61 -20.80 13.04
N LEU A 52 -17.24 -19.99 13.91
CA LEU A 52 -16.54 -19.42 15.07
C LEU A 52 -17.28 -19.38 16.41
N TYR A 53 -18.31 -20.19 16.66
CA TYR A 53 -18.81 -20.34 18.04
C TYR A 53 -19.43 -21.71 18.28
N GLU A 54 -18.73 -22.57 19.02
CA GLU A 54 -19.27 -23.79 19.60
C GLU A 54 -20.20 -23.43 20.79
N ASN A 55 -21.38 -24.04 20.79
CA ASN A 55 -22.32 -24.17 21.91
C ASN A 55 -23.33 -23.03 22.15
N SER A 56 -24.43 -23.06 21.40
CA SER A 56 -25.75 -22.71 21.95
C SER A 56 -26.87 -23.37 21.14
N TYR A 57 -27.55 -24.33 21.76
CA TYR A 57 -28.69 -25.06 21.22
C TYR A 57 -29.95 -24.18 21.23
N PHE A 58 -30.73 -24.18 20.14
CA PHE A 58 -32.13 -23.76 20.16
C PHE A 58 -33.02 -24.86 19.58
N LEU A 59 -34.00 -25.27 20.40
CA LEU A 59 -34.98 -26.32 20.17
C LEU A 59 -35.98 -25.93 19.07
N CYS A 60 -36.19 -26.84 18.12
CA CYS A 60 -37.28 -26.75 17.15
C CYS A 60 -38.45 -27.61 17.65
N ASN A 61 -39.57 -26.98 18.02
CA ASN A 61 -40.80 -27.71 18.35
C ASN A 61 -41.54 -28.08 17.07
N ILE A 62 -41.64 -29.37 16.80
CA ILE A 62 -42.50 -29.95 15.77
C ILE A 62 -43.92 -30.02 16.35
N VAL A 63 -44.89 -29.37 15.70
CA VAL A 63 -46.32 -29.48 16.03
C VAL A 63 -46.98 -30.36 14.96
N TYR A 64 -47.55 -31.49 15.38
CA TYR A 64 -48.40 -32.35 14.56
C TYR A 64 -49.81 -31.76 14.47
N PHE A 65 -50.40 -31.73 13.27
CA PHE A 65 -51.81 -31.40 13.10
C PHE A 65 -52.64 -32.67 12.85
N HIS A 66 -53.69 -32.82 13.66
CA HIS A 66 -54.71 -33.87 13.56
C HIS A 66 -55.74 -33.45 12.50
N SER A 67 -56.06 -34.35 11.57
CA SER A 67 -57.12 -34.13 10.57
C SER A 67 -58.50 -34.30 11.23
N VAL A 68 -59.33 -33.25 11.21
CA VAL A 68 -60.74 -33.34 11.59
C VAL A 68 -61.60 -33.46 10.34
N LEU A 69 -62.48 -34.46 10.36
CA LEU A 69 -63.47 -34.80 9.34
C LEU A 69 -64.42 -33.63 9.04
N PHE A 70 -64.62 -33.36 7.75
CA PHE A 70 -65.53 -32.35 7.23
C PHE A 70 -66.89 -32.99 6.93
N SER A 71 -67.99 -32.39 7.41
CA SER A 71 -69.35 -32.66 6.95
C SER A 71 -69.91 -31.38 6.34
N GLU A 72 -70.27 -31.46 5.05
CA GLU A 72 -70.83 -30.36 4.27
C GLU A 72 -72.24 -30.00 4.72
N SER A 73 -72.50 -28.70 4.91
CA SER A 73 -73.80 -28.11 4.54
C SER A 73 -73.68 -26.59 4.35
N GLU A 74 -74.11 -26.20 3.15
CA GLU A 74 -74.62 -24.91 2.69
C GLU A 74 -73.68 -23.68 2.71
N GLU A 75 -73.21 -23.41 1.48
CA GLU A 75 -72.83 -22.15 0.85
C GLU A 75 -73.20 -20.86 1.60
N ASP A 76 -72.33 -20.46 2.51
CA ASP A 76 -71.97 -19.06 2.70
C ASP A 76 -70.53 -19.01 3.22
N PHE A 77 -69.68 -18.25 2.54
CA PHE A 77 -68.25 -18.15 2.85
C PHE A 77 -68.07 -17.42 4.19
N ARG A 78 -68.01 -18.14 5.31
CA ARG A 78 -67.73 -17.54 6.62
C ARG A 78 -66.26 -17.06 6.63
N VAL A 79 -66.07 -15.74 6.58
CA VAL A 79 -64.77 -15.12 6.83
C VAL A 79 -64.36 -15.45 8.27
N TYR A 80 -63.40 -16.36 8.43
CA TYR A 80 -62.79 -16.63 9.73
C TYR A 80 -61.89 -15.46 10.11
N GLU A 81 -62.34 -14.60 11.04
CA GLU A 81 -61.45 -13.66 11.72
C GLU A 81 -60.65 -14.45 12.77
N ILE A 82 -59.34 -14.57 12.56
CA ILE A 82 -58.44 -15.19 13.53
C ILE A 82 -58.32 -14.23 14.72
N GLU A 83 -58.96 -14.56 15.85
CA GLU A 83 -58.80 -13.81 17.10
C GLU A 83 -57.31 -13.77 17.50
N GLY A 84 -56.72 -12.57 17.46
CA GLY A 84 -55.31 -12.33 17.78
C GLY A 84 -54.51 -11.68 16.64
N LEU A 85 -54.96 -11.78 15.40
CA LEU A 85 -54.41 -11.02 14.26
C LEU A 85 -55.04 -9.61 14.23
N LYS A 86 -54.67 -8.78 15.21
CA LYS A 86 -54.83 -7.33 15.05
C LYS A 86 -54.11 -6.98 13.75
N LYS A 87 -54.78 -6.31 12.80
CA LYS A 87 -54.11 -5.63 11.68
C LYS A 87 -52.93 -4.90 12.33
N LEU A 88 -51.71 -5.35 12.04
CA LEU A 88 -50.52 -4.56 12.35
C LEU A 88 -50.78 -3.29 11.57
N THR A 89 -51.29 -2.27 12.26
CA THR A 89 -51.27 -0.89 11.78
C THR A 89 -49.84 -0.77 11.34
N GLU A 90 -49.61 -0.65 10.02
CA GLU A 90 -48.27 -0.42 9.52
C GLU A 90 -47.82 0.84 10.24
N LEU A 91 -47.04 0.66 11.31
CA LEU A 91 -46.26 1.72 11.86
C LEU A 91 -45.40 2.08 10.68
N LYS A 92 -45.79 3.13 9.94
CA LYS A 92 -44.99 3.75 8.90
C LYS A 92 -43.66 3.98 9.58
N LYS A 93 -42.71 3.06 9.39
CA LYS A 93 -41.34 3.26 9.79
C LYS A 93 -41.00 4.57 9.13
N SER A 94 -40.81 5.62 9.93
CA SER A 94 -40.41 6.93 9.44
C SER A 94 -39.33 6.66 8.42
N LYS A 95 -39.59 7.02 7.15
CA LYS A 95 -38.61 6.85 6.09
C LYS A 95 -37.39 7.58 6.62
N ARG A 96 -36.36 6.85 7.06
CA ARG A 96 -35.11 7.46 7.52
C ARG A 96 -34.73 8.42 6.41
N SER A 97 -34.74 9.72 6.71
CA SER A 97 -34.32 10.72 5.74
C SER A 97 -32.95 10.27 5.27
N LEU A 98 -32.79 10.04 3.97
CA LEU A 98 -31.48 9.74 3.42
C LEU A 98 -30.59 10.92 3.82
N ASN A 99 -29.67 10.68 4.75
CA ASN A 99 -28.75 11.71 5.21
C ASN A 99 -27.97 12.17 3.99
N GLN A 100 -28.20 13.41 3.55
CA GLN A 100 -27.44 13.98 2.46
C GLN A 100 -25.97 14.04 2.89
N PRO A 101 -25.03 13.63 2.02
CA PRO A 101 -23.62 13.72 2.36
C PRO A 101 -23.27 15.19 2.61
N SER A 102 -22.55 15.44 3.69
CA SER A 102 -22.01 16.77 3.98
C SER A 102 -21.12 17.25 2.82
N PRO A 103 -21.05 18.57 2.57
CA PRO A 103 -20.15 19.08 1.54
C PRO A 103 -18.70 18.68 1.83
N PRO A 104 -17.86 18.49 0.80
CA PRO A 104 -16.47 18.12 0.99
C PRO A 104 -15.70 19.22 1.72
N ARG A 105 -14.77 18.82 2.60
CA ARG A 105 -13.91 19.70 3.40
C ARG A 105 -13.21 20.78 2.56
N SER A 106 -12.81 20.46 1.33
CA SER A 106 -12.19 21.40 0.39
C SER A 106 -12.97 22.70 0.16
N LYS A 107 -14.31 22.69 0.30
CA LYS A 107 -15.14 23.90 0.15
C LYS A 107 -15.12 24.81 1.38
N THR A 108 -14.78 24.27 2.55
CA THR A 108 -14.77 25.02 3.83
C THR A 108 -13.37 25.41 4.29
N MET A 109 -12.32 24.95 3.59
CA MET A 109 -10.94 25.25 3.93
C MET A 109 -10.57 26.71 3.61
N PRO A 110 -9.91 27.43 4.53
CA PRO A 110 -9.36 28.74 4.23
C PRO A 110 -8.15 28.63 3.30
N VAL A 111 -7.92 29.67 2.49
CA VAL A 111 -6.82 29.71 1.51
C VAL A 111 -5.46 29.77 2.20
N ASP A 112 -5.36 30.49 3.32
CA ASP A 112 -4.12 30.69 4.08
C ASP A 112 -3.84 29.56 5.09
N GLN A 113 -4.59 28.47 5.03
CA GLN A 113 -4.39 27.32 5.91
C GLN A 113 -3.02 26.68 5.69
N ASP A 114 -2.40 26.24 6.78
CA ASP A 114 -1.21 25.43 6.72
C ASP A 114 -1.48 24.05 6.09
N TRP A 115 -0.83 23.79 4.96
CA TRP A 115 -1.00 22.54 4.23
C TRP A 115 -0.50 21.33 5.04
N THR A 116 0.47 21.51 5.94
CA THR A 116 1.03 20.39 6.72
C THR A 116 -0.01 19.75 7.64
N ASP A 117 -0.98 20.53 8.12
CA ASP A 117 -2.06 20.04 8.99
C ASP A 117 -3.17 19.36 8.19
N VAL A 118 -3.34 19.76 6.93
CA VAL A 118 -4.30 19.16 6.00
C VAL A 118 -3.82 17.77 5.57
N TRP A 119 -2.51 17.63 5.31
CA TRP A 119 -1.92 16.42 4.76
C TRP A 119 -0.60 16.03 5.47
N PRO A 120 -0.68 15.51 6.71
CA PRO A 120 0.50 15.28 7.54
C PRO A 120 1.38 14.11 7.08
N SER A 121 0.78 13.04 6.53
CA SER A 121 1.48 11.79 6.23
C SER A 121 1.13 11.24 4.85
N ALA A 122 1.88 10.22 4.40
CA ALA A 122 1.56 9.47 3.21
C ALA A 122 0.13 8.91 3.29
N SER A 123 -0.70 9.21 2.30
CA SER A 123 -2.08 8.78 2.24
C SER A 123 -2.55 8.70 0.80
N THR A 124 -3.56 7.88 0.52
CA THR A 124 -4.19 7.82 -0.80
C THR A 124 -4.87 9.14 -1.13
N PHE A 125 -5.04 9.44 -2.42
CA PHE A 125 -5.65 10.70 -2.83
C PHE A 125 -7.10 10.81 -2.35
N LYS A 126 -7.39 11.82 -1.52
CA LYS A 126 -8.71 12.10 -0.94
C LYS A 126 -9.32 13.30 -1.65
N TRP A 127 -10.21 13.04 -2.61
CA TRP A 127 -10.86 14.07 -3.44
C TRP A 127 -11.54 15.18 -2.63
N GLY A 128 -12.08 14.84 -1.45
CA GLY A 128 -12.81 15.79 -0.60
C GLY A 128 -11.91 16.74 0.19
N THR A 129 -10.64 16.39 0.42
CA THR A 129 -9.69 17.19 1.21
C THR A 129 -8.84 18.10 0.32
N VAL A 130 -8.43 17.62 -0.86
CA VAL A 130 -7.57 18.41 -1.76
C VAL A 130 -8.38 19.57 -2.37
N PRO A 131 -7.98 20.84 -2.20
CA PRO A 131 -8.77 21.99 -2.66
C PRO A 131 -8.64 22.26 -4.16
N PHE A 132 -7.58 21.76 -4.81
CA PHE A 132 -7.31 22.07 -6.23
C PHE A 132 -8.19 21.23 -7.20
N PRO A 133 -8.56 21.78 -8.37
CA PRO A 133 -9.38 21.09 -9.37
C PRO A 133 -8.53 20.19 -10.30
N VAL A 134 -8.03 19.06 -9.75
CA VAL A 134 -7.23 18.09 -10.53
C VAL A 134 -8.13 17.24 -11.42
N ARG A 135 -7.67 16.96 -12.65
CA ARG A 135 -8.31 16.06 -13.62
C ARG A 135 -7.28 15.08 -14.16
N GLN A 136 -7.66 13.83 -14.34
CA GLN A 136 -6.78 12.80 -14.89
C GLN A 136 -7.61 11.72 -15.60
N GLY A 137 -7.12 11.22 -16.71
CA GLY A 137 -7.79 10.21 -17.53
C GLY A 137 -7.53 10.44 -19.01
N ARG A 138 -7.67 9.39 -19.81
CA ARG A 138 -7.63 9.49 -21.27
C ARG A 138 -9.05 9.65 -21.80
N ILE A 139 -9.17 10.42 -22.88
CA ILE A 139 -10.40 10.56 -23.65
C ILE A 139 -10.11 9.97 -25.03
N LEU A 140 -10.98 9.08 -25.53
CA LEU A 140 -10.78 8.44 -26.83
C LEU A 140 -11.48 9.17 -27.96
N SER A 141 -12.61 9.81 -27.68
CA SER A 141 -13.41 10.55 -28.64
C SER A 141 -13.98 11.82 -28.01
N SER A 142 -14.19 12.87 -28.81
CA SER A 142 -14.90 14.08 -28.36
C SER A 142 -16.37 13.80 -27.97
N SER A 143 -16.92 12.65 -28.37
CA SER A 143 -18.23 12.17 -27.92
C SER A 143 -18.21 11.56 -26.51
N GLU A 144 -17.05 11.16 -26.00
CA GLU A 144 -16.89 10.60 -24.66
C GLU A 144 -16.67 11.72 -23.64
N ASN A 145 -17.53 11.81 -22.62
CA ASN A 145 -17.47 12.85 -21.58
C ASN A 145 -17.36 14.29 -22.15
N GLU A 146 -17.95 14.56 -23.32
CA GLU A 146 -17.91 15.87 -24.00
C GLU A 146 -16.47 16.36 -24.29
N GLY A 147 -15.50 15.44 -24.39
CA GLY A 147 -14.09 15.81 -24.54
C GLY A 147 -13.44 16.33 -23.25
N ILE A 148 -14.09 16.20 -22.10
CA ILE A 148 -13.60 16.69 -20.80
C ILE A 148 -12.96 15.55 -19.99
N VAL A 149 -11.74 15.79 -19.50
CA VAL A 149 -11.02 14.81 -18.67
C VAL A 149 -11.76 14.61 -17.34
N PRO A 150 -11.94 13.35 -16.87
CA PRO A 150 -12.62 13.07 -15.60
C PRO A 150 -12.09 13.91 -14.44
N SER A 151 -13.02 14.42 -13.63
CA SER A 151 -12.71 15.23 -12.45
C SER A 151 -12.08 14.40 -11.33
N LYS A 152 -11.66 15.05 -10.23
CA LYS A 152 -11.12 14.34 -9.05
C LYS A 152 -12.13 13.48 -8.30
N TYR A 153 -13.43 13.73 -8.45
CA TYR A 153 -14.47 12.98 -7.72
C TYR A 153 -14.59 11.56 -8.27
N GLY A 154 -14.38 10.55 -7.43
CA GLY A 154 -14.52 9.14 -7.81
C GLY A 154 -13.48 8.63 -8.83
N ASN A 155 -12.38 9.37 -9.05
CA ASN A 155 -11.41 9.04 -10.09
C ASN A 155 -10.33 8.07 -9.59
N LEU A 156 -10.39 6.83 -10.08
CA LEU A 156 -9.45 5.77 -9.75
C LEU A 156 -8.02 6.05 -10.26
N GLU A 157 -7.87 6.77 -11.38
CA GLU A 157 -6.54 7.10 -11.91
C GLU A 157 -5.76 8.04 -10.99
N LEU A 158 -6.45 8.84 -10.18
CA LEU A 158 -5.81 9.67 -9.15
C LEU A 158 -5.48 8.88 -7.88
N MET A 159 -6.09 7.72 -7.67
CA MET A 159 -5.83 6.86 -6.51
C MET A 159 -4.62 5.93 -6.69
N LYS A 160 -4.26 5.58 -7.92
CA LYS A 160 -3.14 4.67 -8.21
C LYS A 160 -1.75 5.28 -7.94
N PRO A 161 -1.44 6.53 -8.35
CA PRO A 161 -0.10 7.09 -8.20
C PRO A 161 0.22 7.39 -6.74
N PRO A 162 1.44 7.11 -6.26
CA PRO A 162 1.90 7.61 -4.98
C PRO A 162 2.02 9.14 -5.07
N ASN A 163 1.19 9.85 -4.30
CA ASN A 163 1.22 11.31 -4.27
C ASN A 163 2.27 11.81 -3.27
N PHE A 164 2.79 13.01 -3.53
CA PHE A 164 3.79 13.68 -2.69
C PHE A 164 3.19 14.88 -1.94
N LEU A 165 1.87 14.87 -1.69
CA LEU A 165 1.17 15.99 -1.04
C LEU A 165 1.63 16.21 0.40
N HIS A 166 2.16 15.18 1.07
CA HIS A 166 2.79 15.29 2.39
C HIS A 166 4.25 15.78 2.31
N LEU A 167 4.91 15.75 1.16
CA LEU A 167 6.32 16.13 1.00
C LEU A 167 6.47 17.46 0.25
N THR A 168 5.66 18.45 0.62
CA THR A 168 5.79 19.80 0.06
C THR A 168 7.05 20.51 0.61
N PRO A 169 7.64 21.47 -0.12
CA PRO A 169 8.85 22.15 0.33
C PRO A 169 8.72 22.84 1.70
N SER A 170 7.54 23.39 2.03
CA SER A 170 7.27 23.97 3.35
C SER A 170 7.27 22.90 4.44
N HIS A 171 6.72 21.71 4.16
CA HIS A 171 6.71 20.59 5.09
C HIS A 171 8.13 20.07 5.36
N ILE A 172 8.93 19.88 4.30
CA ILE A 172 10.32 19.41 4.42
C ILE A 172 11.14 20.38 5.28
N LYS A 173 10.99 21.70 5.11
CA LYS A 173 11.69 22.69 5.93
C LYS A 173 11.36 22.55 7.42
N LYS A 174 10.09 22.32 7.77
CA LYS A 174 9.68 22.09 9.17
C LYS A 174 10.22 20.78 9.72
N HIS A 175 10.16 19.69 8.94
CA HIS A 175 10.73 18.41 9.33
C HIS A 175 12.24 18.52 9.57
N CYS A 176 12.98 19.11 8.62
CA CYS A 176 14.42 19.31 8.77
C CYS A 176 14.75 20.24 9.94
N ALA A 177 13.90 21.20 10.29
CA ALA A 177 14.13 22.06 11.46
C ALA A 177 14.12 21.26 12.77
N VAL A 178 13.19 20.31 12.92
CA VAL A 178 13.12 19.42 14.09
C VAL A 178 14.21 18.35 14.06
N LEU A 179 14.47 17.77 12.88
CA LEU A 179 15.47 16.71 12.74
C LEU A 179 16.91 17.18 13.01
N LYS A 180 17.18 18.49 12.89
CA LYS A 180 18.50 19.07 13.21
C LYS A 180 18.93 18.81 14.64
N ASP A 181 18.01 18.73 15.59
CA ASP A 181 18.32 18.49 17.00
C ASP A 181 18.93 17.09 17.23
N PHE A 182 18.67 16.15 16.32
CA PHE A 182 19.21 14.80 16.34
C PHE A 182 20.53 14.66 15.58
N CYS A 183 20.89 15.65 14.76
CA CYS A 183 22.11 15.62 13.97
C CYS A 183 23.33 16.07 14.79
N THR A 184 24.48 15.46 14.53
CA THR A 184 25.77 15.90 15.06
C THR A 184 26.56 16.63 13.98
N GLN A 185 27.39 17.60 14.39
CA GLN A 185 28.27 18.29 13.46
C GLN A 185 29.39 17.37 13.00
N TRP A 186 29.72 17.42 11.71
CA TRP A 186 30.89 16.73 11.17
C TRP A 186 32.18 17.32 11.76
N PRO A 187 33.18 16.50 12.15
CA PRO A 187 34.42 16.98 12.77
C PRO A 187 35.19 17.95 11.87
N GLN A 188 35.55 19.11 12.45
CA GLN A 188 36.36 20.13 11.78
C GLN A 188 37.78 19.62 11.58
N GLY A 189 38.25 19.54 10.34
CA GLY A 189 39.57 19.01 10.00
C GLY A 189 39.56 17.74 9.13
N LEU A 190 38.41 17.07 9.00
CA LEU A 190 38.18 15.99 8.04
C LEU A 190 37.46 16.51 6.78
N ASP A 191 38.00 17.57 6.19
CA ASP A 191 37.37 18.24 5.04
C ASP A 191 37.74 17.58 3.71
N THR A 192 38.88 16.87 3.67
CA THR A 192 39.39 16.19 2.48
C THR A 192 39.59 14.70 2.73
N ASP A 193 39.29 13.89 1.71
CA ASP A 193 39.43 12.44 1.77
C ASP A 193 40.86 11.99 2.12
N GLU A 194 41.87 12.76 1.70
CA GLU A 194 43.28 12.49 2.07
C GLU A 194 43.52 12.58 3.57
N LYS A 195 42.91 13.56 4.26
CA LYS A 195 43.01 13.68 5.72
C LYS A 195 42.24 12.56 6.39
N CYS A 196 41.04 12.23 5.90
CA CYS A 196 40.26 11.08 6.37
C CYS A 196 41.10 9.81 6.32
N ARG A 197 41.77 9.55 5.19
CA ARG A 197 42.62 8.36 5.02
C ARG A 197 43.81 8.33 5.97
N ARG A 198 44.48 9.46 6.21
CA ARG A 198 45.64 9.53 7.12
C ARG A 198 45.29 9.14 8.55
N PHE A 199 44.13 9.57 9.05
CA PHE A 199 43.70 9.27 10.41
C PHE A 199 42.91 7.95 10.50
N PHE A 200 42.18 7.58 9.44
CA PHE A 200 41.32 6.40 9.36
C PHE A 200 41.67 5.60 8.08
N PRO A 201 42.72 4.76 8.12
CA PRO A 201 43.18 4.02 6.94
C PRO A 201 42.32 2.79 6.58
N LEU A 202 41.32 2.48 7.41
CA LEU A 202 40.43 1.32 7.26
C LEU A 202 39.01 1.79 6.92
N GLU A 203 38.46 1.27 5.84
CA GLU A 203 37.11 1.50 5.37
C GLU A 203 36.28 0.22 5.53
N THR A 204 35.17 0.29 6.26
CA THR A 204 34.22 -0.81 6.41
C THR A 204 32.97 -0.49 5.59
N LYS A 205 32.59 -1.40 4.71
CA LYS A 205 31.37 -1.32 3.90
C LYS A 205 30.35 -2.34 4.38
N THR A 206 29.17 -1.86 4.72
CA THR A 206 27.98 -2.65 5.05
C THR A 206 26.84 -2.22 4.15
N SER A 207 25.94 -3.13 3.81
CA SER A 207 24.81 -2.86 2.90
C SER A 207 23.49 -3.20 3.58
N ASP A 208 22.59 -2.23 3.65
CA ASP A 208 21.24 -2.42 4.16
C ASP A 208 20.22 -2.35 3.01
N TYR A 209 19.20 -3.21 3.06
CA TYR A 209 18.19 -3.33 2.01
C TYR A 209 16.78 -3.12 2.59
N VAL A 210 15.98 -2.29 1.90
CA VAL A 210 14.62 -1.94 2.32
C VAL A 210 13.63 -2.38 1.25
N PHE A 211 12.64 -3.19 1.65
CA PHE A 211 11.59 -3.72 0.77
C PHE A 211 10.21 -3.46 1.37
N SER A 212 9.17 -3.52 0.52
CA SER A 212 7.76 -3.46 0.94
C SER A 212 7.19 -4.82 1.39
N ALA A 213 8.05 -5.85 1.54
CA ALA A 213 7.66 -7.19 1.93
C ALA A 213 7.39 -7.28 3.46
N PRO A 214 6.57 -8.25 3.92
CA PRO A 214 6.33 -8.45 5.36
C PRO A 214 7.59 -8.92 6.11
N SER A 215 8.55 -9.55 5.44
CA SER A 215 9.83 -9.93 6.03
C SER A 215 10.88 -8.83 5.84
N ILE A 216 11.53 -8.44 6.94
CA ILE A 216 12.66 -7.50 6.95
C ILE A 216 14.02 -8.18 6.68
N ARG A 217 14.07 -9.51 6.67
CA ARG A 217 15.34 -10.25 6.58
C ARG A 217 15.82 -10.33 5.13
N ASP A 218 17.08 -9.95 4.92
CA ASP A 218 17.81 -10.17 3.67
C ASP A 218 19.19 -10.76 3.97
N ASP A 219 19.48 -11.92 3.37
CA ASP A 219 20.75 -12.63 3.49
C ASP A 219 21.94 -11.81 2.96
N ARG A 220 21.71 -10.87 2.04
CA ARG A 220 22.76 -10.02 1.46
C ARG A 220 23.30 -9.00 2.45
N ALA A 221 22.51 -8.59 3.44
CA ALA A 221 22.93 -7.62 4.45
C ALA A 221 24.03 -8.18 5.39
N ARG A 222 24.24 -9.50 5.42
CA ARG A 222 25.27 -10.14 6.25
C ARG A 222 26.70 -9.90 5.75
N PHE A 223 26.87 -9.48 4.51
CA PHE A 223 28.18 -9.28 3.92
C PHE A 223 28.78 -7.97 4.41
N ALA A 224 29.98 -8.05 4.97
CA ALA A 224 30.79 -6.91 5.34
C ALA A 224 32.12 -6.96 4.60
N SER A 225 32.52 -5.83 4.01
CA SER A 225 33.80 -5.69 3.32
C SER A 225 34.69 -4.73 4.08
N ILE A 226 35.93 -5.14 4.33
CA ILE A 226 36.98 -4.31 4.92
C ILE A 226 37.98 -3.98 3.81
N LYS A 227 38.26 -2.69 3.63
CA LYS A 227 39.20 -2.17 2.65
C LYS A 227 40.26 -1.31 3.33
N PHE A 228 41.52 -1.51 2.98
CA PHE A 228 42.63 -0.66 3.43
C PHE A 228 43.78 -0.69 2.42
N TYR A 229 44.71 0.26 2.54
CA TYR A 229 45.91 0.31 1.71
C TYR A 229 47.10 -0.33 2.42
N LEU A 230 47.96 -1.04 1.67
CA LEU A 230 49.17 -1.62 2.26
C LEU A 230 50.19 -0.57 2.67
N SER A 231 50.25 0.57 1.97
CA SER A 231 51.09 1.71 2.32
C SER A 231 50.89 2.23 3.75
N ASP A 232 49.67 2.06 4.26
CA ASP A 232 49.26 2.67 5.54
C ASP A 232 49.62 1.74 6.72
N LEU A 233 49.98 0.48 6.43
CA LEU A 233 50.48 -0.48 7.41
C LEU A 233 52.00 -0.38 7.56
N LYS A 234 52.47 -0.40 8.81
CA LYS A 234 53.92 -0.42 9.14
C LYS A 234 54.50 -1.82 8.92
N LEU A 235 54.68 -2.21 7.66
CA LEU A 235 55.26 -3.49 7.27
C LEU A 235 56.69 -3.33 6.78
N ASP A 236 57.58 -4.21 7.23
CA ASP A 236 58.91 -4.37 6.65
C ASP A 236 58.82 -4.96 5.22
N TYR A 237 59.88 -4.84 4.42
CA TYR A 237 59.96 -5.39 3.07
C TYR A 237 59.60 -6.89 3.02
N HIS A 238 60.20 -7.69 3.91
CA HIS A 238 59.91 -9.11 3.99
C HIS A 238 58.44 -9.37 4.40
N ALA A 239 57.91 -8.58 5.34
CA ALA A 239 56.54 -8.71 5.79
C ALA A 239 55.53 -8.33 4.69
N ARG A 240 55.81 -7.29 3.91
CA ARG A 240 54.95 -6.83 2.79
C ARG A 240 54.91 -7.87 1.67
N ASP A 241 56.06 -8.40 1.25
CA ASP A 241 56.11 -9.45 0.22
C ASP A 241 55.39 -10.72 0.69
N LYS A 242 55.60 -11.15 1.94
CA LYS A 242 54.87 -12.27 2.54
C LYS A 242 53.37 -12.02 2.57
N PHE A 243 52.93 -10.82 2.97
CA PHE A 243 51.51 -10.48 3.05
C PHE A 243 50.83 -10.54 1.67
N ILE A 244 51.46 -9.97 0.64
CA ILE A 244 50.94 -10.00 -0.73
C ILE A 244 50.78 -11.44 -1.22
N ARG A 245 51.74 -12.33 -0.94
CA ARG A 245 51.67 -13.76 -1.30
C ARG A 245 50.55 -14.49 -0.57
N LEU A 246 50.26 -14.15 0.69
CA LEU A 246 49.18 -14.76 1.48
C LEU A 246 47.79 -14.28 1.05
N VAL A 247 47.67 -13.01 0.68
CA VAL A 247 46.38 -12.40 0.36
C VAL A 247 45.92 -12.76 -1.06
N GLY A 248 46.85 -12.97 -2.00
CA GLY A 248 46.55 -13.43 -3.35
C GLY A 248 45.67 -12.43 -4.11
N ASP A 249 44.55 -12.91 -4.65
CA ASP A 249 43.65 -12.16 -5.54
C ASP A 249 42.94 -10.98 -4.86
N ARG A 250 42.92 -10.93 -3.53
CA ARG A 250 42.30 -9.86 -2.74
C ARG A 250 43.11 -8.56 -2.73
N TYR A 251 44.36 -8.58 -3.21
CA TYR A 251 45.22 -7.41 -3.30
C TYR A 251 45.30 -6.86 -4.73
N ASN A 252 45.01 -5.57 -4.90
CA ASN A 252 45.11 -4.89 -6.17
C ASN A 252 46.46 -4.15 -6.30
N LYS A 253 47.34 -4.65 -7.18
CA LYS A 253 48.67 -4.08 -7.43
C LYS A 253 48.66 -2.66 -8.01
N LYS A 254 47.58 -2.24 -8.69
CA LYS A 254 47.50 -0.91 -9.33
C LYS A 254 47.17 0.18 -8.33
N THR A 255 46.33 -0.12 -7.34
CA THR A 255 45.82 0.84 -6.37
C THR A 255 46.41 0.66 -4.97
N ASP A 256 47.18 -0.41 -4.73
CA ASP A 256 47.75 -0.80 -3.42
C ASP A 256 46.68 -1.11 -2.36
N GLU A 257 45.48 -1.49 -2.81
CA GLU A 257 44.31 -1.76 -1.97
C GLU A 257 44.15 -3.25 -1.69
N VAL A 258 43.78 -3.58 -0.46
CA VAL A 258 43.40 -4.94 -0.04
C VAL A 258 41.93 -4.90 0.37
N THR A 259 41.15 -5.84 -0.18
CA THR A 259 39.74 -6.00 0.17
C THR A 259 39.50 -7.39 0.75
N PHE A 260 38.99 -7.45 1.97
CA PHE A 260 38.47 -8.66 2.57
C PHE A 260 36.97 -8.59 2.63
N GLU A 261 36.29 -9.63 2.16
CA GLU A 261 34.85 -9.76 2.25
C GLU A 261 34.53 -10.96 3.12
N THR A 262 33.66 -10.76 4.11
CA THR A 262 33.16 -11.82 4.97
C THR A 262 31.64 -11.79 4.98
N GLY A 263 31.04 -12.97 4.92
CA GLY A 263 29.60 -13.18 5.10
C GLY A 263 29.33 -14.53 5.76
N ARG A 264 30.34 -15.02 6.51
CA ARG A 264 30.41 -16.34 7.12
C ARG A 264 30.27 -16.24 8.63
#